data_AF-A0A1V2QKJ9-F1
#
_entry.id   AF-A0A1V2QKJ9-F1
#
_cell.length_a   1.000
_cell.length_b   1.000
_cell.length_c   1.000
_cell.angle_alpha   90.00
_cell.angle_beta   90.00
_cell.angle_gamma   90.00
#
_symmetry.space_group_name_H-M   'P 1'
#
loop_
_entity.id
_entity.type
_entity.pdbx_description
1 polymer ?
#
loop_
_entity_poly.entity_id
_entity_poly.type
_entity_poly.pdbx_seq_one_letter_code
_entity_poly.pdbx_strand_id
1 'polypeptide(L)' 'MQRGLNSCYGAGITIDGQFGPNTRTALIAVQKRINVTADGIFGPKTRGAMYWMAFNNDGPLGCRYFRYA' A
#
# COMPACT_ATOMS: atom_id res chain seq x y z
N MET A 1 0.27 -4.66 -3.91
CA MET A 1 1.01 -3.51 -3.33
C MET A 1 0.75 -2.22 -4.11
N GLN A 2 1.21 -2.07 -5.37
CA GLN A 2 1.11 -0.82 -6.14
C GLN A 2 -0.32 -0.28 -6.24
N ARG A 3 -1.31 -1.16 -6.47
CA ARG A 3 -2.73 -0.79 -6.43
C ARG A 3 -3.14 -0.12 -5.11
N GLY A 4 -2.71 -0.67 -3.96
CA GLY A 4 -2.99 -0.09 -2.65
C GLY A 4 -2.32 1.28 -2.47
N LEU A 5 -1.07 1.42 -2.93
CA LEU A 5 -0.37 2.71 -2.93
C LEU A 5 -1.12 3.77 -3.75
N ASN A 6 -1.64 3.42 -4.92
CA ASN A 6 -2.42 4.35 -5.73
C ASN A 6 -3.79 4.64 -5.14
N SER A 7 -4.58 3.60 -4.89
CA SER A 7 -5.98 3.75 -4.48
C SER A 7 -6.14 4.36 -3.09
N CYS A 8 -5.26 4.02 -2.13
CA CYS A 8 -5.42 4.44 -0.73
C CYS A 8 -4.50 5.57 -0.32
N TYR A 9 -3.40 5.79 -1.06
CA TYR A 9 -2.42 6.81 -0.71
C TYR A 9 -2.17 7.82 -1.82
N GLY A 10 -2.78 7.64 -3.00
CA GLY A 10 -2.65 8.56 -4.12
C GLY A 10 -1.23 8.59 -4.70
N ALA A 11 -0.48 7.49 -4.63
CA ALA A 11 0.92 7.47 -5.04
C ALA A 11 1.15 7.75 -6.54
N GLY A 12 0.15 7.52 -7.39
CA GLY A 12 0.23 7.83 -8.83
C GLY A 12 1.31 7.06 -9.60
N ILE A 13 1.72 5.89 -9.12
CA ILE A 13 2.76 5.07 -9.76
C ILE A 13 2.16 4.14 -10.82
N THR A 14 2.95 3.75 -11.80
CA THR A 14 2.56 2.70 -12.76
C THR A 14 2.33 1.38 -12.03
N ILE A 15 1.21 0.70 -12.32
CA ILE A 15 0.93 -0.64 -11.82
C ILE A 15 1.46 -1.63 -12.85
N ASP A 16 2.75 -1.88 -12.81
CA ASP A 16 3.48 -2.78 -13.71
C ASP A 16 3.85 -4.13 -13.06
N GLY A 17 3.58 -4.29 -11.76
CA GLY A 17 3.99 -5.45 -10.97
C GLY A 17 5.48 -5.48 -10.65
N GLN A 18 6.27 -4.49 -11.10
CA GLN A 18 7.70 -4.40 -10.89
C GLN A 18 8.04 -3.49 -9.71
N PHE A 19 8.94 -3.96 -8.86
CA PHE A 19 9.46 -3.16 -7.75
C PHE A 19 10.59 -2.25 -8.23
N GLY A 20 10.23 -1.21 -8.99
CA GLY A 20 11.18 -0.19 -9.46
C GLY A 20 11.45 0.93 -8.45
N PRO A 21 12.35 1.88 -8.78
CA PRO A 21 12.67 3.03 -7.93
C PRO A 21 11.45 3.89 -7.60
N ASN A 22 10.51 4.07 -8.55
CA ASN A 22 9.27 4.81 -8.31
C ASN A 22 8.37 4.11 -7.27
N THR A 23 8.22 2.79 -7.40
CA THR A 23 7.48 1.95 -6.43
C THR A 23 8.12 2.05 -5.04
N ARG A 24 9.45 2.03 -4.96
CA ARG A 24 10.20 2.19 -3.70
C ARG A 24 9.97 3.55 -3.05
N THR A 25 10.09 4.64 -3.81
CA THR A 25 9.85 6.00 -3.30
C THR A 25 8.43 6.17 -2.78
N ALA A 26 7.43 5.67 -3.53
CA ALA A 26 6.03 5.67 -3.09
C ALA A 26 5.84 4.84 -1.82
N LEU A 27 6.49 3.68 -1.71
CA LEU A 27 6.42 2.85 -0.52
C LEU A 27 7.00 3.55 0.70
N ILE A 28 8.17 4.20 0.58
CA ILE A 28 8.79 4.97 1.67
C ILE A 28 7.85 6.07 2.16
N ALA A 29 7.22 6.82 1.24
CA ALA A 29 6.25 7.86 1.59
C ALA A 29 5.07 7.29 2.38
N VAL A 30 4.55 6.14 1.96
CA VAL A 30 3.45 5.46 2.68
C VAL A 30 3.89 4.91 4.02
N GLN A 31 5.07 4.29 4.11
CA GLN A 31 5.63 3.80 5.37
C GLN A 31 5.77 4.92 6.41
N LYS A 32 6.20 6.11 5.98
CA LYS A 32 6.23 7.31 6.85
C LYS A 32 4.84 7.72 7.32
N ARG A 33 3.82 7.66 6.45
CA ARG A 33 2.43 8.03 6.81
C ARG A 33 1.79 7.04 7.80
N ILE A 34 2.08 5.76 7.68
CA ILE A 34 1.55 4.71 8.58
C ILE A 34 2.44 4.43 9.79
N ASN A 35 3.45 5.28 10.02
CA ASN A 35 4.35 5.23 11.17
C ASN A 35 5.07 3.87 11.35
N VAL A 36 5.53 3.28 10.25
CA VAL A 36 6.43 2.10 10.25
C VAL A 36 7.80 2.46 9.72
N THR A 37 8.77 1.55 9.88
CA THR A 37 10.11 1.71 9.31
C THR A 37 10.03 2.00 7.81
N ALA A 38 10.53 3.18 7.40
CA ALA A 38 10.50 3.65 6.03
C ALA A 38 11.75 3.20 5.24
N ASP A 39 11.96 1.90 5.19
CA ASP A 39 13.10 1.24 4.51
C ASP A 39 12.92 1.12 2.98
N GLY A 40 11.70 1.32 2.49
CA GLY A 40 11.33 1.09 1.10
C GLY A 40 11.32 -0.39 0.75
N ILE A 41 11.14 -1.28 1.73
CA ILE A 41 11.02 -2.73 1.55
C ILE A 41 9.59 -3.13 1.88
N PHE A 42 8.96 -3.88 0.97
CA PHE A 42 7.61 -4.38 1.19
C PHE A 42 7.64 -5.62 2.11
N GLY A 43 7.67 -5.38 3.42
CA GLY A 43 7.66 -6.42 4.44
C GLY A 43 6.28 -6.68 5.07
N PRO A 44 6.15 -7.72 5.92
CA PRO A 44 4.90 -8.05 6.61
C PRO A 44 4.42 -6.90 7.53
N LYS A 45 5.34 -6.14 8.13
CA LYS A 45 5.01 -4.94 8.92
C LYS A 45 4.31 -3.88 8.07
N THR A 46 4.88 -3.52 6.92
CA THR A 46 4.26 -2.56 6.00
C THR A 46 2.95 -3.08 5.42
N ARG A 47 2.91 -4.36 5.06
CA ARG A 47 1.71 -5.01 4.53
C ARG A 47 0.56 -5.02 5.54
N GLY A 48 0.86 -5.29 6.81
CA GLY A 48 -0.13 -5.24 7.90
C GLY A 48 -0.56 -3.81 8.19
N ALA A 49 0.39 -2.87 8.25
CA ALA A 49 0.15 -1.48 8.63
C ALA A 49 -0.55 -0.63 7.57
N MET A 50 -0.50 -1.03 6.30
CA MET A 50 -1.07 -0.23 5.21
C MET A 50 -2.55 -0.52 4.95
N TYR A 51 -3.26 0.50 4.46
CA TYR A 51 -4.61 0.37 3.94
C TYR A 51 -4.59 -0.31 2.58
N TRP A 52 -5.52 -1.23 2.41
CA TRP A 52 -5.78 -1.95 1.18
C TRP A 52 -7.17 -1.60 0.67
N MET A 53 -7.31 -1.59 -0.65
CA MET A 53 -8.62 -1.48 -1.25
C MET A 53 -9.37 -2.80 -1.04
N ALA A 54 -10.38 -2.78 -0.19
CA ALA A 54 -11.23 -3.93 0.11
C ALA A 54 -12.42 -3.96 -0.85
N PHE A 55 -12.87 -5.16 -1.20
CA PHE A 55 -14.00 -5.40 -2.10
C PHE A 55 -14.92 -6.44 -1.46
N ASN A 56 -16.23 -6.21 -1.54
CA ASN A 56 -17.27 -7.18 -1.21
C ASN A 56 -18.06 -7.54 -2.49
N ASN A 57 -19.05 -8.43 -2.35
CA ASN A 57 -19.96 -8.80 -3.43
C ASN A 57 -20.70 -7.59 -4.04
N ASP A 58 -20.93 -6.53 -3.25
CA ASP A 58 -21.65 -5.32 -3.67
C ASP A 58 -20.72 -4.22 -4.22
N GLY A 59 -19.40 -4.46 -4.28
CA GLY A 59 -18.42 -3.53 -4.84
C GLY A 59 -17.33 -3.06 -3.86
N PRO A 60 -16.62 -1.97 -4.20
CA PRO A 60 -15.46 -1.51 -3.43
C PRO A 60 -15.89 -0.95 -2.08
N LEU A 61 -15.35 -1.55 -1.02
CA LEU A 61 -15.51 -1.09 0.36
C LEU A 61 -14.62 0.11 0.70
N GLY A 62 -13.79 0.55 -0.23
CA GLY A 62 -12.77 1.58 -0.02
C GLY A 62 -11.54 1.05 0.70
N CYS A 63 -10.76 1.97 1.25
CA CYS A 63 -9.48 1.70 1.88
C CYS A 63 -9.63 1.25 3.33
N ARG A 64 -9.30 -0.02 3.60
CA ARG A 64 -9.41 -0.62 4.92
C ARG A 64 -8.14 -1.35 5.34
N TYR A 65 -7.95 -1.45 6.64
CA TYR A 65 -6.80 -2.13 7.23
C TYR A 65 -7.03 -3.65 7.22
N PHE A 66 -6.08 -4.43 6.72
CA PHE A 66 -6.13 -5.88 6.89
C PHE A 66 -5.56 -6.22 8.27
N ARG A 67 -6.46 -6.36 9.25
CA ARG A 67 -6.07 -6.93 10.53
C ARG A 67 -5.87 -8.43 10.31
N TYR A 68 -4.62 -8.87 10.19
CA TYR A 68 -4.29 -10.28 10.36
C TYR A 68 -4.68 -10.64 11.80
N ALA A 69 -5.79 -11.37 11.96
CA ALA A 69 -6.07 -12.14 13.15
C ALA A 69 -5.20 -13.41 13.11
#